data_AF-A0A9X0SKW4-F1
#
_entry.id   AF-A0A9X0SKW4-F1
#
_cell.length_a   1.000
_cell.length_b   1.000
_cell.length_c   1.000
_cell.angle_alpha   90.00
_cell.angle_beta   90.00
_cell.angle_gamma   90.00
#
_symmetry.space_group_name_H-M   'P 1'
#
loop_
_entity.id
_entity.type
_entity.pdbx_description
1 polymer ?
#
loop_
_entity_poly.entity_id
_entity_poly.type
_entity_poly.pdbx_seq_one_letter_code
_entity_poly.pdbx_strand_id
1 'polypeptide(L)'
;MGVAWQYFRQYEIVKHEENDFDYMIRYLDGDKLLLTYLTSGNLTGVFSSFNIDIPMYCEFDPPNSGVLELVSPVKIIKVCEKVIKILKEETNPEFTDSSNEEKWRLWGPDDLSNYKCDTIEDLNNRFIRELICIQELSRQGFYFVKDID
;
A
#
# COMPACT_ATOMS: atom_id res chain seq x y z
N MET A 1 -0.23 14.65 8.50
CA MET A 1 0.58 14.54 7.27
C MET A 1 0.16 13.24 6.60
N GLY A 2 -0.19 13.27 5.31
CA GLY A 2 -0.60 12.06 4.59
C GLY A 2 0.61 11.17 4.32
N VAL A 3 0.39 9.88 4.10
CA VAL A 3 1.40 8.97 3.55
C VAL A 3 0.99 8.73 2.11
N ALA A 4 1.86 9.05 1.16
CA ALA A 4 1.61 8.78 -0.25
C ALA A 4 2.17 7.40 -0.61
N TRP A 5 1.39 6.62 -1.35
CA TRP A 5 1.93 5.50 -2.11
C TRP A 5 2.02 5.94 -3.57
N GLN A 6 3.15 5.68 -4.21
CA GLN A 6 3.29 5.93 -5.64
C GLN A 6 2.82 4.68 -6.39
N TYR A 7 1.98 4.87 -7.41
CA TYR A 7 1.61 3.78 -8.31
C TYR A 7 2.06 4.09 -9.73
N PHE A 8 2.57 3.09 -10.45
CA PHE A 8 3.11 3.26 -11.80
C PHE A 8 3.13 1.94 -12.59
N ARG A 9 3.26 1.97 -13.92
CA ARG A 9 3.49 0.74 -14.72
C ARG A 9 4.89 0.68 -15.28
N GLN A 10 5.45 1.83 -15.64
CA GLN A 10 6.73 1.97 -16.27
C GLN A 10 7.60 2.92 -15.45
N TYR A 11 8.87 2.55 -15.33
CA TYR A 11 9.89 3.36 -14.70
C TYR A 11 11.21 3.19 -15.45
N GLU A 12 12.09 4.16 -15.28
CA GLU A 12 13.48 4.11 -15.72
C GLU A 12 14.39 4.48 -14.55
N ILE A 13 15.62 3.98 -14.55
CA ILE A 13 16.67 4.50 -13.67
C ILE A 13 17.66 5.24 -14.56
N VAL A 14 17.72 6.55 -14.39
CA VAL A 14 18.46 7.46 -15.28
C VAL A 14 19.55 8.17 -14.52
N LYS A 15 20.65 8.51 -15.21
CA LYS A 15 21.71 9.30 -14.60
C LYS A 15 21.19 10.70 -14.30
N HIS A 16 21.38 11.17 -13.07
CA HIS A 16 20.94 12.51 -12.67
C HIS A 16 22.10 13.48 -12.87
N GLU A 17 21.95 14.51 -13.71
CA GLU A 17 23.05 15.42 -14.07
C GLU A 17 23.18 16.61 -13.10
N GLU A 18 22.17 16.90 -12.28
CA GLU A 18 22.06 18.16 -11.52
C GLU A 18 22.19 18.05 -9.98
N ASN A 19 22.43 16.86 -9.39
CA ASN A 19 22.52 16.65 -7.93
C ASN A 19 23.71 15.74 -7.56
N ASP A 20 24.01 15.65 -6.26
CA ASP A 20 25.04 14.73 -5.69
C ASP A 20 24.71 13.23 -5.88
N PHE A 21 23.53 12.89 -6.40
CA PHE A 21 23.12 11.52 -6.67
C PHE A 21 23.42 11.15 -8.12
N ASP A 22 24.09 10.01 -8.33
CA ASP A 22 24.49 9.56 -9.67
C ASP A 22 23.28 9.13 -10.52
N TYR A 23 22.23 8.58 -9.90
CA TYR A 23 21.06 8.04 -10.58
C TYR A 23 19.76 8.39 -9.84
N MET A 24 18.65 8.44 -10.57
CA MET A 24 17.30 8.61 -10.02
C MET A 24 16.31 7.63 -10.65
N ILE A 25 15.26 7.28 -9.91
CA ILE A 25 14.09 6.58 -10.43
C ILE A 25 13.20 7.62 -11.13
N ARG A 26 12.77 7.33 -12.35
CA ARG A 26 11.80 8.15 -13.07
C ARG A 26 10.57 7.31 -13.35
N TYR A 27 9.47 7.61 -12.67
CA TYR A 27 8.16 7.00 -12.96
C TYR A 27 7.58 7.65 -14.22
N LEU A 28 7.36 6.87 -15.28
CA LEU A 28 6.95 7.39 -16.59
C LEU A 28 5.44 7.58 -16.68
N ASP A 29 4.69 6.70 -16.03
CA ASP A 29 3.24 6.74 -15.97
C ASP A 29 2.76 6.33 -14.58
N GLY A 30 2.16 7.26 -13.85
CA GLY A 30 1.81 7.04 -12.46
C GLY A 30 1.36 8.31 -11.75
N ASP A 31 0.88 8.14 -10.53
CA ASP A 31 0.48 9.24 -9.64
C ASP A 31 0.61 8.80 -8.17
N LYS A 32 0.32 9.71 -7.25
CA LYS A 32 0.28 9.45 -5.82
C LYS A 32 -1.13 9.02 -5.40
N LEU A 33 -1.22 7.86 -4.75
CA LEU A 33 -2.37 7.45 -3.96
C LEU A 33 -2.24 8.09 -2.57
N LEU A 34 -3.05 9.12 -2.33
CA LEU A 34 -3.04 9.87 -1.07
C LEU A 34 -3.80 9.11 0.01
N LEU A 35 -3.08 8.63 1.02
CA LEU A 35 -3.65 7.88 2.14
C LEU A 35 -3.44 8.64 3.46
N THR A 36 -4.36 8.44 4.41
CA THR A 36 -4.07 8.83 5.79
C THR A 36 -2.99 7.93 6.38
N TYR A 37 -2.24 8.41 7.38
CA TYR A 37 -1.22 7.60 8.07
C TYR A 37 -1.80 6.27 8.57
N LEU A 38 -2.97 6.32 9.18
CA LEU A 38 -3.66 5.15 9.71
C LEU A 38 -4.10 4.19 8.59
N THR A 39 -4.63 4.72 7.48
CA THR A 39 -5.03 3.87 6.33
C THR A 39 -3.81 3.20 5.70
N SER A 40 -2.71 3.94 5.52
CA SER A 40 -1.45 3.42 4.98
C SER A 40 -0.84 2.34 5.88
N GLY A 41 -0.83 2.56 7.20
CA GLY A 41 -0.40 1.58 8.18
C GLY A 41 -1.25 0.31 8.14
N ASN A 42 -2.57 0.46 8.13
CA ASN A 42 -3.50 -0.68 8.07
C ASN A 42 -3.38 -1.46 6.76
N LEU A 43 -3.22 -0.79 5.61
CA LEU A 43 -2.95 -1.47 4.33
C LEU A 43 -1.63 -2.25 4.37
N THR A 44 -0.58 -1.64 4.93
CA THR A 44 0.73 -2.30 5.09
C THR A 44 0.62 -3.54 5.96
N GLY A 45 0.00 -3.43 7.14
CA GLY A 45 -0.21 -4.56 8.04
C GLY A 45 -1.05 -5.66 7.41
N VAL A 46 -2.15 -5.30 6.75
CA VAL A 46 -3.01 -6.27 6.06
C VAL A 46 -2.21 -7.00 4.98
N PHE A 47 -1.46 -6.31 4.12
CA PHE A 47 -0.68 -6.97 3.08
C PHE A 47 0.44 -7.85 3.66
N SER A 48 1.11 -7.39 4.72
CA SER A 48 2.08 -8.18 5.48
C SER A 48 1.46 -9.51 5.94
N SER A 49 0.24 -9.50 6.47
CA SER A 49 -0.47 -10.73 6.86
C SER A 49 -0.70 -11.76 5.74
N PHE A 50 -0.51 -11.38 4.47
CA PHE A 50 -0.54 -12.28 3.33
C PHE A 50 0.84 -12.47 2.66
N ASN A 51 1.93 -12.20 3.40
CA ASN A 51 3.30 -12.26 2.92
C ASN A 51 3.55 -11.37 1.69
N ILE A 52 2.94 -10.18 1.71
CA ILE A 52 3.16 -9.12 0.74
C ILE A 52 3.73 -7.91 1.48
N ASP A 53 5.00 -7.61 1.25
CA ASP A 53 5.57 -6.33 1.64
C ASP A 53 5.61 -5.40 0.43
N ILE A 54 4.94 -4.25 0.54
CA ILE A 54 4.97 -3.21 -0.48
C ILE A 54 6.31 -2.47 -0.30
N PRO A 55 7.19 -2.53 -1.32
CA PRO A 55 8.53 -1.98 -1.21
C PRO A 55 8.48 -0.46 -1.07
N MET A 56 9.51 0.07 -0.46
CA MET A 56 9.70 1.50 -0.27
C MET A 56 10.89 1.93 -1.11
N TYR A 57 10.72 2.99 -1.89
CA TYR A 57 11.79 3.54 -2.72
C TYR A 57 11.83 5.05 -2.59
N CYS A 58 13.05 5.59 -2.44
CA CYS A 58 13.33 7.01 -2.58
C CYS A 58 13.67 7.28 -4.05
N GLU A 59 13.06 8.30 -4.65
CA GLU A 59 13.29 8.65 -6.05
C GLU A 59 14.77 8.93 -6.35
N PHE A 60 15.48 9.55 -5.40
CA PHE A 60 16.87 9.96 -5.53
C PHE A 60 17.88 8.93 -5.01
N ASP A 61 17.42 7.76 -4.55
CA ASP A 61 18.29 6.68 -4.07
C ASP A 61 17.85 5.34 -4.68
N PRO A 62 18.03 5.15 -6.00
CA PRO A 62 17.69 3.91 -6.66
C PRO A 62 18.57 2.75 -6.19
N PRO A 63 18.08 1.50 -6.24
CA PRO A 63 18.90 0.35 -5.88
C PRO A 63 20.07 0.17 -6.85
N ASN A 64 21.23 -0.23 -6.31
CA ASN A 64 22.45 -0.52 -7.09
C ASN A 64 22.25 -1.57 -8.20
N SER A 65 21.23 -2.43 -8.08
CA SER A 65 20.88 -3.43 -9.10
C SER A 65 20.36 -2.80 -10.40
N GLY A 66 19.91 -1.54 -10.37
CA GLY A 66 19.24 -0.89 -11.49
C GLY A 66 17.84 -1.45 -11.78
N VAL A 67 17.26 -2.23 -10.85
CA VAL A 67 15.93 -2.84 -11.00
C VAL A 67 15.17 -2.74 -9.68
N LEU A 68 13.92 -2.28 -9.73
CA LEU A 68 13.00 -2.28 -8.60
C LEU A 68 12.40 -3.68 -8.38
N GLU A 69 12.49 -4.17 -7.14
CA GLU A 69 11.89 -5.44 -6.69
C GLU A 69 10.41 -5.22 -6.36
N LEU A 70 9.58 -5.23 -7.39
CA LEU A 70 8.16 -4.89 -7.27
C LEU A 70 7.28 -6.12 -6.98
N VAL A 71 6.21 -5.89 -6.21
CA VAL A 71 5.17 -6.91 -6.00
C VAL A 71 4.30 -7.02 -7.24
N SER A 72 4.12 -8.25 -7.75
CA SER A 72 3.24 -8.50 -8.89
C SER A 72 1.80 -8.02 -8.64
N PRO A 73 1.20 -7.26 -9.58
CA PRO A 73 -0.19 -6.79 -9.45
C PRO A 73 -1.19 -7.93 -9.25
N VAL A 74 -0.93 -9.12 -9.83
CA VAL A 74 -1.76 -10.31 -9.65
C VAL A 74 -1.80 -10.77 -8.19
N LYS A 75 -0.70 -10.63 -7.44
CA LYS A 75 -0.67 -10.94 -6.01
C LYS A 75 -1.52 -9.94 -5.22
N ILE A 76 -1.41 -8.65 -5.53
CA ILE A 76 -2.20 -7.58 -4.90
C ILE A 76 -3.70 -7.82 -5.11
N ILE A 77 -4.13 -8.08 -6.36
CA ILE A 77 -5.54 -8.36 -6.68
C ILE A 77 -6.08 -9.49 -5.80
N LYS A 78 -5.38 -10.62 -5.73
CA LYS A 78 -5.81 -11.80 -4.96
C LYS A 78 -5.93 -11.50 -3.47
N VAL A 79 -5.02 -10.71 -2.91
CA VAL A 79 -5.08 -10.34 -1.49
C VAL A 79 -6.22 -9.36 -1.24
N CYS A 80 -6.40 -8.34 -2.08
CA CYS A 80 -7.56 -7.44 -2.00
C CYS A 80 -8.88 -8.22 -2.03
N GLU A 81 -9.05 -9.21 -2.92
CA GLU A 81 -10.25 -10.05 -2.98
C GLU A 81 -10.51 -10.79 -1.67
N LYS A 82 -9.47 -11.38 -1.08
CA LYS A 82 -9.57 -12.10 0.20
C LYS A 82 -9.95 -11.16 1.35
N VAL A 83 -9.26 -10.03 1.46
CA VAL A 83 -9.47 -9.07 2.55
C VAL A 83 -10.86 -8.44 2.45
N ILE A 84 -11.29 -8.05 1.25
CA ILE A 84 -12.64 -7.51 1.03
C ILE A 84 -13.69 -8.55 1.44
N LYS A 85 -13.48 -9.83 1.14
CA LYS A 85 -14.39 -10.90 1.57
C LYS A 85 -14.46 -10.98 3.10
N ILE A 86 -13.32 -11.03 3.79
CA ILE A 86 -13.24 -11.08 5.25
C ILE A 86 -13.99 -9.89 5.87
N LEU A 87 -13.74 -8.67 5.40
CA LEU A 87 -14.36 -7.44 5.94
C LEU A 87 -15.86 -7.33 5.69
N LYS A 88 -16.40 -8.08 4.72
CA LYS A 88 -17.85 -8.18 4.47
C LYS A 88 -18.52 -9.23 5.36
N GLU A 89 -17.77 -10.23 5.83
CA GLU A 89 -18.27 -11.34 6.65
C GLU A 89 -18.05 -11.08 8.15
N GLU A 90 -17.04 -10.29 8.52
CA GLU A 90 -16.63 -10.03 9.90
C GLU A 90 -16.59 -8.53 10.22
N THR A 91 -17.14 -8.14 11.37
CA THR A 91 -17.18 -6.72 11.78
C THR A 91 -15.81 -6.15 12.13
N ASN A 92 -14.96 -6.86 12.89
CA ASN A 92 -13.60 -6.41 13.19
C ASN A 92 -12.64 -7.63 13.19
N PRO A 93 -12.20 -8.07 12.00
CA PRO A 93 -11.40 -9.28 11.87
C PRO A 93 -10.01 -9.11 12.52
N GLU A 94 -9.47 -10.25 12.95
CA GLU A 94 -8.09 -10.37 13.41
C GLU A 94 -7.21 -10.87 12.26
N PHE A 95 -6.09 -10.17 12.05
CA PHE A 95 -5.06 -10.55 11.10
C PHE A 95 -3.82 -11.03 11.86
N THR A 96 -2.98 -11.83 11.21
CA THR A 96 -1.73 -12.33 11.78
C THR A 96 -0.58 -11.87 10.90
N ASP A 97 0.37 -11.12 11.45
CA ASP A 97 1.53 -10.67 10.68
C ASP A 97 2.39 -11.89 10.29
N SER A 98 2.79 -11.98 9.02
CA SER A 98 3.51 -13.15 8.52
C SER A 98 4.94 -13.27 9.04
N SER A 99 5.49 -12.19 9.60
CA SER A 99 6.91 -12.07 9.97
C SER A 99 7.17 -12.49 11.41
N ASN A 100 6.21 -12.26 12.32
CA ASN A 100 6.36 -12.51 13.75
C ASN A 100 5.20 -13.30 14.38
N GLU A 101 4.21 -13.71 13.58
CA GLU A 101 3.00 -14.42 14.02
C GLU A 101 2.12 -13.65 15.02
N GLU A 102 2.35 -12.34 15.19
CA GLU A 102 1.54 -11.53 16.08
C GLU A 102 0.17 -11.26 15.48
N LYS A 103 -0.84 -11.41 16.33
CA LYS A 103 -2.24 -11.14 16.01
C LYS A 103 -2.58 -9.70 16.31
N TRP A 104 -3.30 -9.07 15.39
CA TRP A 104 -3.74 -7.69 15.53
C TRP A 104 -5.11 -7.50 14.89
N ARG A 105 -5.85 -6.49 15.33
CA ARG A 105 -7.15 -6.14 14.75
C ARG A 105 -7.02 -4.90 13.89
N LEU A 106 -7.82 -4.85 12.82
CA LEU A 106 -7.78 -3.72 11.89
C LEU A 106 -8.17 -2.40 12.55
N TRP A 107 -9.12 -2.44 13.49
CA TRP A 107 -9.61 -1.26 14.19
C TRP A 107 -9.44 -1.37 15.70
N GLY A 108 -8.79 -0.34 16.25
CA GLY A 108 -8.70 -0.07 17.68
C GLY A 108 -9.87 0.80 18.20
N PRO A 109 -9.96 0.98 19.53
CA PRO A 109 -11.04 1.74 20.16
C PRO A 109 -11.16 3.20 19.70
N ASP A 110 -10.03 3.82 19.36
CA ASP A 110 -9.97 5.25 19.04
C ASP A 110 -10.25 5.56 17.55
N ASP A 111 -10.27 4.53 16.69
CA ASP A 111 -10.33 4.72 15.24
C ASP A 111 -11.65 5.30 14.74
N LEU A 112 -12.75 5.00 15.41
CA LEU A 112 -14.06 5.61 15.12
C LEU A 112 -13.98 7.13 15.21
N SER A 113 -13.32 7.65 16.25
CA SER A 113 -13.13 9.08 16.45
C SER A 113 -12.16 9.69 15.44
N ASN A 114 -11.05 8.99 15.16
CA ASN A 114 -10.01 9.43 14.22
C ASN A 114 -10.55 9.57 12.79
N TYR A 115 -11.41 8.64 12.37
CA TYR A 115 -12.00 8.65 11.03
C TYR A 115 -13.34 9.38 10.95
N LYS A 116 -13.90 9.82 12.08
CA LYS A 116 -15.24 10.42 12.20
C LYS A 116 -16.33 9.49 11.66
N CYS A 117 -16.30 8.23 12.10
CA CYS A 117 -17.26 7.20 11.75
C CYS A 117 -18.06 6.79 13.00
N ASP A 118 -19.33 6.40 12.79
CA ASP A 118 -20.22 6.02 13.89
C ASP A 118 -20.06 4.54 14.26
N THR A 119 -19.72 3.70 13.28
CA THR A 119 -19.58 2.25 13.48
C THR A 119 -18.32 1.67 12.86
N ILE A 120 -17.91 0.50 13.34
CA ILE A 120 -16.79 -0.25 12.75
C ILE A 120 -17.13 -0.68 11.31
N GLU A 121 -18.40 -0.95 11.03
CA GLU A 121 -18.84 -1.28 9.67
C GLU A 121 -18.60 -0.12 8.69
N ASP A 122 -18.75 1.13 9.13
CA ASP A 122 -18.40 2.30 8.32
C ASP A 122 -16.89 2.35 8.03
N LEU A 123 -16.05 2.00 9.01
CA LEU A 123 -14.61 1.88 8.82
C LEU A 123 -14.27 0.78 7.81
N ASN A 124 -14.87 -0.40 7.92
CA ASN A 124 -14.72 -1.49 6.96
C ASN A 124 -15.11 -1.02 5.55
N ASN A 125 -16.28 -0.39 5.41
CA ASN A 125 -16.76 0.09 4.12
C ASN A 125 -15.81 1.12 3.50
N ARG A 126 -15.24 2.01 4.30
CA ARG A 126 -14.23 2.97 3.84
C ARG A 126 -12.95 2.27 3.42
N PHE A 127 -12.43 1.35 4.21
CA PHE A 127 -11.22 0.60 3.89
C PHE A 127 -11.39 -0.29 2.65
N ILE A 128 -12.57 -0.90 2.48
CA ILE A 128 -12.93 -1.66 1.28
C ILE A 128 -12.85 -0.79 0.02
N ARG A 129 -13.24 0.50 0.09
CA ARG A 129 -13.11 1.41 -1.07
C ARG A 129 -11.65 1.61 -1.47
N GLU A 130 -10.76 1.75 -0.50
CA GLU A 130 -9.31 1.86 -0.75
C GLU A 130 -8.76 0.57 -1.36
N LEU A 131 -9.15 -0.60 -0.82
CA LEU A 131 -8.77 -1.90 -1.38
C LEU A 131 -9.29 -2.10 -2.81
N ILE A 132 -10.51 -1.64 -3.12
CA ILE A 132 -11.06 -1.68 -4.48
C ILE A 132 -10.26 -0.78 -5.41
N CYS A 133 -9.91 0.44 -4.98
CA CYS A 133 -9.08 1.36 -5.75
C CYS A 133 -7.74 0.71 -6.12
N ILE A 134 -7.03 0.18 -5.12
CA ILE A 134 -5.74 -0.53 -5.29
C ILE A 134 -5.91 -1.74 -6.22
N GLN A 135 -6.99 -2.50 -6.05
CA GLN A 135 -7.30 -3.65 -6.89
C GLN A 135 -7.53 -3.27 -8.36
N GLU A 136 -8.30 -2.22 -8.64
CA GLU A 136 -8.58 -1.75 -9.99
C GLU A 136 -7.32 -1.22 -10.69
N LEU A 137 -6.49 -0.48 -9.97
CA LEU A 137 -5.18 -0.05 -10.44
C LEU A 137 -4.28 -1.28 -10.74
N SER A 138 -4.27 -2.26 -9.85
CA SER A 138 -3.52 -3.51 -10.07
C SER A 138 -4.02 -4.28 -11.30
N ARG A 139 -5.35 -4.31 -11.54
CA ARG A 139 -5.95 -4.94 -12.75
C ARG A 139 -5.49 -4.27 -14.04
N GLN A 140 -5.20 -2.97 -13.98
CA GLN A 140 -4.63 -2.21 -15.09
C GLN A 140 -3.10 -2.36 -15.23
N GLY A 141 -2.48 -3.18 -14.37
CA GLY A 141 -1.05 -3.49 -14.40
C GLY A 141 -0.18 -2.57 -13.56
N PHE A 142 -0.76 -1.66 -12.77
CA PHE A 142 0.02 -0.76 -11.92
C PHE A 142 0.65 -1.50 -10.74
N TYR A 143 1.92 -1.18 -10.49
CA TYR A 143 2.69 -1.53 -9.30
C TYR A 143 2.53 -0.43 -8.24
N PHE A 144 2.88 -0.74 -7.00
CA PHE A 144 2.82 0.17 -5.87
C PHE A 144 4.15 0.17 -5.13
N VAL A 145 4.57 1.36 -4.71
CA VAL A 145 5.69 1.57 -3.80
C VAL A 145 5.28 2.58 -2.73
N LYS A 146 5.80 2.43 -1.52
CA LYS A 146 5.66 3.46 -0.47
C LYS A 146 6.61 4.60 -0.82
N ASP A 147 6.09 5.82 -0.82
CA ASP A 147 6.89 7.01 -1.06
C ASP A 147 7.54 7.48 0.24
N ILE A 148 8.83 7.83 0.17
CA ILE A 148 9.56 8.51 1.24
C ILE A 148 9.63 9.97 0.80
N ASP A 149 8.53 10.70 0.96
CA ASP A 149 8.57 12.17 0.89
C ASP A 149 9.50 12.72 2.00
#